data_AF-A0A3A5LFU2-F1
#
_entry.id   AF-A0A3A5LFU2-F1
#
_cell.length_a   1.000
_cell.length_b   1.000
_cell.length_c   1.000
_cell.angle_alpha   90.00
_cell.angle_beta   90.00
_cell.angle_gamma   90.00
#
_symmetry.space_group_name_H-M   'P 1'
#
loop_
_entity.id
_entity.type
_entity.pdbx_description
1 polymer ?
#
loop_
_entity_poly.entity_id
_entity_poly.type
_entity_poly.pdbx_seq_one_letter_code
_entity_poly.pdbx_strand_id
1 'polypeptide(L)'
;MEHDRFGQNKVLFIIGMIALVVGLSFLLFSFYILPAALWNWNYDVPEFVFIWRENLKESYSMSEVGAGGLVFLIVLLPAIIAGVISYFISNAIDNRIHGIVNEEAEEESMVNLRQDVKETFSFGAKLIILILLAVVALWFFEWLMAVPIVD
;
A
#
# COMPACT_ATOMS: atom_id res chain seq x y z
N MET A 1 -15.67 17.01 20.41
CA MET A 1 -15.94 17.95 19.30
C MET A 1 -16.21 17.17 18.00
N GLU A 2 -17.23 16.29 17.98
CA GLU A 2 -17.56 15.42 16.82
C GLU A 2 -18.92 15.74 16.19
N HIS A 3 -19.73 16.57 16.84
CA HIS A 3 -21.11 16.79 16.44
C HIS A 3 -21.25 17.53 15.09
N ASP A 4 -20.24 18.28 14.67
CA ASP A 4 -20.32 19.12 13.46
C ASP A 4 -19.89 18.41 12.16
N ARG A 5 -18.97 17.43 12.24
CA ARG A 5 -18.53 16.64 11.06
C ARG A 5 -19.66 15.78 10.49
N PHE A 6 -20.47 15.19 11.38
CA PHE A 6 -21.67 14.45 11.00
C PHE A 6 -22.86 15.35 10.64
N GLY A 7 -22.83 16.64 10.97
CA GLY A 7 -23.97 17.55 10.78
C GLY A 7 -24.15 18.02 9.34
N GLN A 8 -23.05 18.36 8.65
CA GLN A 8 -23.12 19.06 7.36
C GLN A 8 -23.29 18.16 6.14
N ASN A 9 -22.72 16.95 6.10
CA ASN A 9 -22.85 16.07 4.92
C ASN A 9 -22.62 14.57 5.24
N LYS A 10 -23.56 13.97 5.98
CA LYS A 10 -23.52 12.56 6.44
C LYS A 10 -23.15 11.56 5.34
N VAL A 11 -23.69 11.76 4.13
CA VAL A 11 -23.50 10.83 3.02
C VAL A 11 -22.05 10.84 2.51
N LEU A 12 -21.47 12.02 2.29
CA LEU A 12 -20.07 12.16 1.85
C LEU A 12 -19.10 11.61 2.92
N PHE A 13 -19.37 11.85 4.19
CA PHE A 13 -18.56 11.31 5.29
C PHE A 13 -18.55 9.77 5.29
N ILE A 14 -19.73 9.14 5.15
CA ILE A 14 -19.85 7.68 5.07
C ILE A 14 -19.12 7.12 3.85
N ILE A 15 -19.27 7.76 2.67
CA ILE A 15 -18.57 7.35 1.44
C ILE A 15 -17.06 7.45 1.62
N GLY A 16 -16.56 8.53 2.22
CA GLY A 16 -15.14 8.70 2.54
C GLY A 16 -14.60 7.59 3.43
N MET A 17 -15.32 7.26 4.51
CA MET A 17 -14.93 6.14 5.38
C MET A 17 -14.93 4.79 4.66
N ILE A 18 -15.94 4.50 3.84
CA ILE A 18 -15.99 3.25 3.07
C ILE A 18 -14.81 3.19 2.10
N ALA A 19 -14.52 4.27 1.38
CA ALA A 19 -13.38 4.36 0.48
C ALA A 19 -12.05 4.14 1.22
N LEU A 20 -11.90 4.70 2.42
CA LEU A 20 -10.73 4.47 3.28
C LEU A 20 -10.57 2.99 3.65
N VAL A 21 -11.64 2.37 4.15
CA VAL A 21 -11.61 0.95 4.59
C VAL A 21 -11.31 0.02 3.41
N VAL A 22 -11.94 0.26 2.27
CA VAL A 22 -11.68 -0.50 1.04
C VAL A 22 -10.22 -0.29 0.61
N GLY A 23 -9.75 0.95 0.55
CA GLY A 23 -8.38 1.27 0.19
C GLY A 23 -7.37 0.58 1.10
N LEU A 24 -7.57 0.65 2.42
CA LEU A 24 -6.69 0.01 3.40
C LEU A 24 -6.70 -1.52 3.27
N SER A 25 -7.88 -2.10 3.04
CA SER A 25 -8.04 -3.56 2.88
C SER A 25 -7.29 -4.05 1.64
N PHE A 26 -7.44 -3.38 0.51
CA PHE A 26 -6.70 -3.70 -0.71
C PHE A 26 -5.20 -3.44 -0.56
N LEU A 27 -4.80 -2.40 0.18
CA LEU A 27 -3.40 -2.10 0.43
C LEU A 27 -2.74 -3.23 1.24
N LEU A 28 -3.35 -3.61 2.37
CA LEU A 28 -2.86 -4.72 3.20
C LEU A 28 -2.84 -6.03 2.42
N PHE A 29 -3.90 -6.30 1.64
CA PHE A 29 -3.96 -7.48 0.80
C PHE A 29 -2.88 -7.47 -0.30
N SER A 30 -2.58 -6.32 -0.91
CA SER A 30 -1.51 -6.19 -1.91
C SER A 30 -0.14 -6.54 -1.32
N PHE A 31 0.16 -6.06 -0.11
CA PHE A 31 1.40 -6.41 0.59
C PHE A 31 1.42 -7.85 1.07
N TYR A 32 0.26 -8.39 1.46
CA TYR A 32 0.12 -9.79 1.82
C TYR A 32 0.47 -10.72 0.67
N ILE A 33 0.07 -10.41 -0.58
CA ILE A 33 0.36 -11.27 -1.75
C ILE A 33 1.75 -11.01 -2.36
N LEU A 34 2.38 -9.87 -2.05
CA LEU A 34 3.65 -9.44 -2.66
C LEU A 34 4.77 -10.50 -2.56
N PRO A 35 5.01 -11.16 -1.40
CA PRO A 35 6.05 -12.18 -1.29
C PRO A 35 5.81 -13.39 -2.21
N ALA A 36 4.57 -13.89 -2.28
CA ALA A 36 4.20 -14.97 -3.18
C ALA A 36 4.27 -14.52 -4.66
N ALA A 37 3.84 -13.31 -4.97
CA ALA A 37 3.80 -12.80 -6.32
C ALA A 37 5.20 -12.67 -6.93
N LEU A 38 6.17 -12.11 -6.19
CA LEU A 38 7.51 -11.83 -6.72
C LEU A 38 8.52 -12.97 -6.49
N TRP A 39 8.49 -13.62 -5.32
CA TRP A 39 9.48 -14.62 -4.93
C TRP A 39 8.93 -16.03 -4.81
N ASN A 40 7.67 -16.25 -5.18
CA ASN A 40 7.03 -17.57 -5.16
C ASN A 40 7.06 -18.22 -3.75
N TRP A 41 6.98 -17.40 -2.70
CA TRP A 41 6.91 -17.89 -1.32
C TRP A 41 5.66 -18.75 -1.11
N ASN A 42 5.84 -19.88 -0.43
CA ASN A 42 4.78 -20.86 -0.21
C ASN A 42 4.08 -20.60 1.14
N TYR A 43 2.89 -20.04 1.10
CA TYR A 43 1.96 -19.84 2.22
C TYR A 43 0.53 -19.73 1.65
N ASP A 44 -0.49 -19.61 2.51
CA ASP A 44 -1.92 -19.66 2.15
C ASP A 44 -2.43 -18.42 1.38
N VAL A 45 -1.88 -18.18 0.19
CA VAL A 45 -2.34 -17.13 -0.73
C VAL A 45 -3.55 -17.60 -1.52
N PRO A 46 -4.57 -16.75 -1.72
CA PRO A 46 -5.70 -17.08 -2.57
C PRO A 46 -5.30 -17.54 -3.97
N GLU A 47 -5.92 -18.63 -4.44
CA GLU A 47 -5.59 -19.30 -5.70
C GLU A 47 -5.65 -18.37 -6.92
N PHE A 48 -6.54 -17.38 -6.92
CA PHE A 48 -6.70 -16.44 -8.03
C PHE A 48 -5.40 -15.68 -8.36
N VAL A 49 -4.53 -15.45 -7.37
CA VAL A 49 -3.24 -14.78 -7.57
C VAL A 49 -2.37 -15.62 -8.50
N PHE A 50 -2.33 -16.94 -8.28
CA PHE A 50 -1.58 -17.87 -9.11
C PHE A 50 -2.22 -18.05 -10.49
N ILE A 51 -3.55 -18.16 -10.55
CA ILE A 51 -4.28 -18.27 -11.83
C ILE A 51 -4.01 -17.04 -12.70
N TRP A 52 -4.09 -15.83 -12.15
CA TRP A 52 -3.84 -14.60 -12.90
C TRP A 52 -2.38 -14.48 -13.33
N ARG A 53 -1.44 -14.88 -12.47
CA ARG A 53 -0.01 -14.90 -12.79
C ARG A 53 0.28 -15.88 -13.93
N GLU A 54 -0.28 -17.08 -13.89
CA GLU A 54 -0.08 -18.07 -14.96
C GLU A 54 -0.73 -17.61 -16.28
N ASN A 55 -1.95 -17.07 -16.23
CA ASN A 55 -2.61 -16.50 -17.40
C ASN A 55 -1.76 -15.39 -18.06
N LEU A 56 -1.12 -14.54 -17.25
CA LEU A 56 -0.22 -13.49 -17.75
C LEU A 56 1.06 -14.06 -18.35
N LYS A 57 1.63 -15.10 -17.76
CA LYS A 57 2.78 -15.81 -18.33
C LYS A 57 2.43 -16.43 -19.67
N GLU A 58 1.33 -17.17 -19.76
CA GLU A 58 0.91 -17.88 -20.98
C GLU A 58 0.47 -16.93 -22.09
N SER A 59 -0.31 -15.90 -21.76
CA SER A 59 -0.90 -15.01 -22.76
C SER A 59 0.08 -13.99 -23.32
N TYR A 60 1.07 -13.57 -22.52
CA TYR A 60 1.99 -12.49 -22.87
C TYR A 60 3.46 -12.89 -22.87
N SER A 61 3.77 -14.19 -22.72
CA SER A 61 5.14 -14.72 -22.63
C SER A 61 5.99 -13.97 -21.58
N MET A 62 5.36 -13.57 -20.48
CA MET A 62 6.00 -12.79 -19.43
C MET A 62 6.91 -13.67 -18.55
N SER A 63 7.97 -13.05 -18.03
CA SER A 63 8.79 -13.69 -16.99
C SER A 63 7.97 -13.90 -15.72
N GLU A 64 8.40 -14.86 -14.91
CA GLU A 64 7.71 -15.24 -13.69
C GLU A 64 7.59 -14.08 -12.67
N VAL A 65 8.64 -13.25 -12.58
CA VAL A 65 8.66 -12.04 -11.76
C VAL A 65 7.81 -10.92 -12.38
N GLY A 66 7.81 -10.78 -13.70
CA GLY A 66 7.02 -9.76 -14.41
C GLY A 66 5.51 -9.98 -14.27
N ALA A 67 5.05 -11.22 -14.46
CA ALA A 67 3.65 -11.59 -14.27
C ALA A 67 3.22 -11.38 -12.80
N GLY A 68 4.05 -11.78 -11.84
CA GLY A 68 3.82 -11.56 -10.42
C GLY A 68 3.71 -10.07 -10.05
N GLY A 69 4.64 -9.26 -10.56
CA GLY A 69 4.61 -7.81 -10.38
C GLY A 69 3.34 -7.15 -10.93
N LEU A 70 2.84 -7.60 -12.08
CA LEU A 70 1.58 -7.10 -12.63
C LEU A 70 0.37 -7.49 -11.79
N VAL A 71 0.28 -8.73 -11.31
CA VAL A 71 -0.80 -9.14 -10.40
C VAL A 71 -0.79 -8.27 -9.14
N PHE A 72 0.39 -8.02 -8.56
CA PHE A 72 0.53 -7.09 -7.44
C PHE A 72 0.03 -5.68 -7.78
N LEU A 73 0.43 -5.12 -8.93
CA LEU A 73 0.00 -3.77 -9.34
C LEU A 73 -1.51 -3.67 -9.58
N ILE A 74 -2.14 -4.71 -10.16
CA ILE A 74 -3.58 -4.75 -10.39
C ILE A 74 -4.35 -4.67 -9.06
N VAL A 75 -3.82 -5.27 -7.99
CA VAL A 75 -4.41 -5.22 -6.65
C VAL A 75 -4.06 -3.92 -5.91
N LEU A 76 -2.83 -3.43 -6.06
CA LEU A 76 -2.35 -2.21 -5.39
C LEU A 76 -3.02 -0.94 -5.94
N LEU A 77 -3.22 -0.84 -7.26
CA LEU A 77 -3.73 0.39 -7.89
C LEU A 77 -5.12 0.80 -7.36
N PRO A 78 -6.12 -0.10 -7.27
CA PRO A 78 -7.40 0.19 -6.63
C PRO A 78 -7.25 0.69 -5.19
N ALA A 79 -6.28 0.15 -4.43
CA ALA A 79 -5.99 0.58 -3.07
C ALA A 79 -5.58 2.06 -3.01
N ILE A 80 -4.63 2.44 -3.88
CA ILE A 80 -4.13 3.81 -3.99
C ILE A 80 -5.26 4.74 -4.41
N ILE A 81 -6.03 4.37 -5.44
CA ILE A 81 -7.14 5.20 -5.94
C ILE A 81 -8.17 5.44 -4.84
N ALA A 82 -8.58 4.38 -4.11
CA ALA A 82 -9.54 4.50 -3.02
C ALA A 82 -9.02 5.37 -1.87
N GLY A 83 -7.73 5.23 -1.51
CA GLY A 83 -7.07 6.08 -0.52
C GLY A 83 -7.04 7.56 -0.92
N VAL A 84 -6.72 7.84 -2.19
CA VAL A 84 -6.73 9.19 -2.75
C VAL A 84 -8.14 9.79 -2.75
N ILE A 85 -9.16 9.01 -3.14
CA ILE A 85 -10.56 9.45 -3.08
C ILE A 85 -10.96 9.79 -1.63
N SER A 86 -10.61 8.92 -0.67
CA SER A 86 -10.88 9.17 0.74
C SER A 86 -10.21 10.46 1.24
N TYR A 87 -8.99 10.72 0.80
CA TYR A 87 -8.26 11.95 1.15
C TYR A 87 -9.00 13.20 0.64
N PHE A 88 -9.38 13.21 -0.65
CA PHE A 88 -10.12 14.33 -1.23
C PHE A 88 -11.46 14.55 -0.53
N ILE A 89 -12.18 13.49 -0.18
CA ILE A 89 -13.46 13.59 0.54
C ILE A 89 -13.25 14.15 1.95
N SER A 90 -12.25 13.67 2.69
CA SER A 90 -11.95 14.16 4.03
C SER A 90 -11.60 15.65 4.00
N ASN A 91 -10.74 16.05 3.07
CA ASN A 91 -10.33 17.44 2.92
C ASN A 91 -11.51 18.35 2.51
N ALA A 92 -12.37 17.88 1.62
CA ALA A 92 -13.57 18.61 1.23
C ALA A 92 -14.58 18.78 2.39
N ILE A 93 -14.65 17.82 3.32
CA ILE A 93 -15.49 17.90 4.51
C ILE A 93 -14.88 18.89 5.51
N ASP A 94 -13.60 18.77 5.80
CA ASP A 94 -12.93 19.64 6.78
C ASP A 94 -12.93 21.11 6.32
N ASN A 95 -12.70 21.38 5.03
CA ASN A 95 -12.78 22.73 4.46
C ASN A 95 -14.19 23.35 4.57
N ARG A 96 -15.26 22.54 4.49
CA ARG A 96 -16.65 23.03 4.64
C ARG A 96 -17.02 23.32 6.08
N ILE A 97 -16.49 22.54 7.02
CA ILE A 97 -16.76 22.70 8.45
C ILE A 97 -16.07 23.94 8.99
N HIS A 98 -14.84 24.20 8.55
CA HIS A 98 -14.07 25.36 9.02
C HIS A 98 -14.46 26.67 8.34
N GLY A 99 -15.28 26.67 7.28
CA GLY A 99 -15.89 27.88 6.71
C GLY A 99 -14.92 28.95 6.22
N ILE A 100 -13.64 28.63 6.05
CA ILE A 100 -12.56 29.59 5.91
C ILE A 100 -11.70 29.20 4.70
N VAL A 101 -11.74 30.04 3.66
CA VAL A 101 -10.61 30.21 2.75
C VAL A 101 -9.59 31.06 3.51
N ASN A 102 -8.74 30.43 4.32
CA ASN A 102 -7.51 31.05 4.82
C ASN A 102 -6.38 30.19 4.28
N GLU A 103 -5.66 30.74 3.32
CA GLU A 103 -4.43 30.17 2.75
C GLU A 103 -3.40 29.81 3.85
N GLU A 104 -3.45 30.49 5.01
CA GLU A 104 -2.59 30.22 6.18
C GLU A 104 -2.93 28.91 6.93
N ALA A 105 -4.20 28.51 6.99
CA ALA A 105 -4.62 27.25 7.63
C ALA A 105 -4.38 26.03 6.71
N GLU A 106 -4.41 26.23 5.40
CA GLU A 106 -3.98 25.23 4.41
C GLU A 106 -2.48 24.94 4.52
N GLU A 107 -1.64 25.96 4.74
CA GLU A 107 -0.20 25.75 4.94
C GLU A 107 0.10 25.03 6.26
N GLU A 108 -0.48 25.42 7.39
CA GLU A 108 -0.22 24.75 8.68
C GLU A 108 -0.75 23.31 8.72
N SER A 109 -1.94 23.04 8.18
CA SER A 109 -2.49 21.68 8.14
C SER A 109 -1.74 20.78 7.16
N MET A 110 -1.36 21.28 5.97
CA MET A 110 -0.51 20.52 5.05
C MET A 110 0.91 20.32 5.56
N VAL A 111 1.48 21.28 6.31
CA VAL A 111 2.82 21.14 6.92
C VAL A 111 2.80 20.09 8.03
N ASN A 112 1.82 20.13 8.93
CA ASN A 112 1.68 19.13 10.00
C ASN A 112 1.39 17.73 9.44
N LEU A 113 0.49 17.60 8.44
CA LEU A 113 0.24 16.31 7.78
C LEU A 113 1.43 15.81 6.96
N ARG A 114 2.16 16.69 6.26
CA ARG A 114 3.42 16.29 5.58
C ARG A 114 4.45 15.82 6.59
N GLN A 115 4.49 16.41 7.77
CA GLN A 115 5.40 16.00 8.84
C GLN A 115 4.99 14.64 9.41
N ASP A 116 3.71 14.41 9.70
CA ASP A 116 3.19 13.13 10.21
C ASP A 116 3.29 12.00 9.18
N VAL A 117 3.01 12.28 7.91
CA VAL A 117 3.19 11.31 6.80
C VAL A 117 4.67 11.03 6.58
N LYS A 118 5.55 12.04 6.67
CA LYS A 118 6.99 11.85 6.57
C LYS A 118 7.56 11.06 7.74
N GLU A 119 7.05 11.26 8.95
CA GLU A 119 7.45 10.49 10.13
C GLU A 119 6.96 9.05 10.05
N THR A 120 5.69 8.84 9.67
CA THR A 120 5.12 7.50 9.46
C THR A 120 5.82 6.75 8.32
N PHE A 121 6.10 7.44 7.22
CA PHE A 121 6.84 6.88 6.08
C PHE A 121 8.31 6.60 6.42
N SER A 122 8.97 7.48 7.18
CA SER A 122 10.34 7.26 7.69
C SER A 122 10.40 6.01 8.57
N PHE A 123 9.41 5.81 9.43
CA PHE A 123 9.33 4.63 10.27
C PHE A 123 9.07 3.35 9.45
N GLY A 124 8.13 3.39 8.51
CA GLY A 124 7.84 2.28 7.60
C GLY A 124 9.03 1.93 6.69
N ALA A 125 9.71 2.93 6.14
CA ALA A 125 10.90 2.75 5.32
C ALA A 125 12.05 2.13 6.12
N LYS A 126 12.25 2.53 7.38
CA LYS A 126 13.23 1.90 8.28
C LYS A 126 12.92 0.43 8.53
N LEU A 127 11.65 0.06 8.72
CA LEU A 127 11.23 -1.34 8.85
C LEU A 127 11.48 -2.15 7.57
N ILE A 128 11.15 -1.60 6.39
CA ILE A 128 11.41 -2.25 5.10
C ILE A 128 12.92 -2.45 4.89
N ILE A 129 13.74 -1.44 5.19
CA ILE A 129 15.20 -1.53 5.11
C ILE A 129 15.72 -2.62 6.06
N LEU A 130 15.21 -2.69 7.30
CA LEU A 130 15.59 -3.71 8.26
C LEU A 130 15.29 -5.13 7.74
N ILE A 131 14.09 -5.34 7.20
CA ILE A 131 13.68 -6.62 6.61
C ILE A 131 14.58 -6.97 5.43
N LEU A 132 14.85 -6.02 4.55
CA LEU A 132 15.71 -6.22 3.37
C LEU A 132 17.14 -6.56 3.77
N LEU A 133 17.66 -5.93 4.83
CA LEU A 133 18.99 -6.20 5.38
C LEU A 133 19.06 -7.62 5.99
N ALA A 134 18.01 -8.07 6.66
CA ALA A 134 17.92 -9.45 7.15
C ALA A 134 17.96 -10.47 6.00
N VAL A 135 17.23 -10.22 4.90
CA VAL A 135 17.24 -11.08 3.71
C VAL A 135 18.64 -11.12 3.06
N VAL A 136 19.28 -9.96 2.89
CA VAL A 136 20.65 -9.88 2.36
C VAL A 136 21.64 -10.61 3.24
N ALA A 137 21.51 -10.51 4.57
CA ALA A 137 22.35 -11.24 5.51
C ALA A 137 22.18 -12.76 5.35
N LEU A 138 20.94 -13.25 5.22
CA LEU A 138 20.67 -14.68 4.98
C LEU A 138 21.30 -15.16 3.67
N TRP A 139 21.15 -14.39 2.59
CA TRP A 139 21.80 -14.69 1.30
C TRP A 139 23.32 -14.69 1.40
N PHE A 140 23.89 -13.76 2.17
CA PHE A 140 25.33 -13.70 2.41
C PHE A 140 25.81 -14.93 3.20
N PHE A 141 25.04 -15.39 4.20
CA PHE A 141 25.34 -16.61 4.93
C PHE A 141 25.20 -17.86 4.07
N GLU A 142 24.16 -17.95 3.22
CA GLU A 142 24.03 -19.03 2.25
C GLU A 142 25.23 -19.06 1.30
N TRP A 143 25.65 -17.92 0.77
CA TRP A 143 26.84 -17.84 -0.08
C TRP A 143 28.13 -18.25 0.64
N LEU A 144 28.28 -17.85 1.91
CA LEU A 144 29.44 -18.22 2.73
C LEU A 144 29.48 -19.72 3.06
N MET A 145 28.31 -20.32 3.30
CA MET A 145 28.17 -21.75 3.60
C MET A 145 28.06 -22.63 2.35
N ALA A 146 27.83 -22.05 1.17
CA ALA A 146 27.91 -22.72 -0.12
C ALA A 146 29.38 -23.06 -0.43
N VAL A 147 29.91 -24.06 0.28
CA VAL A 147 31.17 -24.71 -0.05
C VAL A 147 31.00 -25.35 -1.42
N PRO A 148 31.84 -25.06 -2.42
CA PRO A 148 31.75 -25.71 -3.72
C PRO A 148 32.00 -27.21 -3.53
N ILE A 149 30.99 -28.02 -3.84
CA ILE A 149 31.19 -29.46 -4.04
C ILE A 149 31.95 -29.56 -5.36
N VAL A 150 33.25 -29.83 -5.25
CA VAL A 150 34.12 -30.12 -6.39
C VAL A 150 33.86 -31.58 -6.77
N ASP A 151 33.19 -31.79 -7.90
CA ASP A 151 33.27 -33.05 -8.65
C ASP A 151 34.58 -33.09 -9.45
#